data_AF-A0A536IXH7-F1
#
_entry.id   AF-A0A536IXH7-F1
#
_cell.length_a   1.000
_cell.length_b   1.000
_cell.length_c   1.000
_cell.angle_alpha   90.00
_cell.angle_beta   90.00
_cell.angle_gamma   90.00
#
_symmetry.space_group_name_H-M   'P 1'
#
loop_
_entity.id
_entity.type
_entity.pdbx_description
1 polymer ?
#
loop_
_entity_poly.entity_id
_entity_poly.type
_entity_poly.pdbx_seq_one_letter_code
_entity_poly.pdbx_strand_id
1 'polypeptide(L)'
;MTRALIAALIAAMSVVACGGPSSTPLGPTAADVAVQPGDLPSGTAKCNISGDIDSFLSKEKTADPSTYQSTKTEWDDARSKGATSAFVAIYTDSATRCDAIKGKTPDLGAATYKLVVNFVIQFKDEASAAKGYTTEGVFNISASGLKSSGQPVVEGAKTGLSANSIVLNTAIANQTYFIAVWQKKVFMVILAVLNIDATAAKKVASSENDRIK
;
A
#
# COMPACT_ATOMS: atom_id res chain seq x y z
N MET A 1 -16.23 14.33 81.62
CA MET A 1 -17.56 14.32 80.99
C MET A 1 -17.51 15.20 79.75
N THR A 2 -17.86 14.68 78.56
CA THR A 2 -18.38 15.37 77.33
C THR A 2 -17.70 16.67 76.84
N ARG A 3 -17.41 16.98 75.57
CA ARG A 3 -17.73 16.52 74.19
C ARG A 3 -16.81 17.39 73.29
N ALA A 4 -16.03 16.83 72.37
CA ALA A 4 -16.27 16.77 70.92
C ALA A 4 -16.23 18.12 70.13
N LEU A 5 -15.46 18.08 69.03
CA LEU A 5 -15.60 18.75 67.71
C LEU A 5 -14.50 19.73 67.26
N ILE A 6 -14.28 19.72 65.92
CA ILE A 6 -13.38 20.49 65.02
C ILE A 6 -12.22 19.59 64.51
N ALA A 7 -12.39 18.76 63.47
CA ALA A 7 -12.54 19.06 62.03
C ALA A 7 -11.27 19.62 61.36
N ALA A 8 -10.53 18.77 60.64
CA ALA A 8 -9.73 19.15 59.46
C ALA A 8 -9.36 17.89 58.66
N LEU A 9 -10.18 17.61 57.64
CA LEU A 9 -9.97 16.62 56.60
C LEU A 9 -8.96 17.22 55.59
N ILE A 10 -7.80 16.59 55.37
CA ILE A 10 -6.96 16.90 54.21
C ILE A 10 -6.87 15.63 53.37
N ALA A 11 -7.72 15.57 52.36
CA ALA A 11 -7.72 14.57 51.32
C ALA A 11 -6.47 14.76 50.45
N ALA A 12 -5.61 13.74 50.40
CA ALA A 12 -4.52 13.66 49.44
C ALA A 12 -5.13 13.47 48.04
N MET A 13 -5.10 14.53 47.22
CA MET A 13 -5.46 14.45 45.81
C MET A 13 -4.36 13.70 45.05
N SER A 14 -4.68 12.47 44.69
CA SER A 14 -3.99 11.67 43.69
C SER A 14 -4.14 12.34 42.33
N VAL A 15 -3.04 12.91 41.81
CA VAL A 15 -2.97 13.36 40.42
C VAL A 15 -2.84 12.13 39.54
N VAL A 16 -3.97 11.63 39.04
CA VAL A 16 -4.00 10.72 37.90
C VAL A 16 -3.64 11.54 36.67
N ALA A 17 -2.37 11.46 36.27
CA ALA A 17 -1.91 11.96 34.97
C ALA A 17 -2.39 11.00 33.87
N CYS A 18 -3.68 11.08 33.52
CA CYS A 18 -4.19 10.55 32.26
C CYS A 18 -3.90 11.58 31.17
N GLY A 19 -2.88 11.31 30.35
CA GLY A 19 -2.52 12.19 29.24
C GLY A 19 -1.21 11.78 28.57
N GLY A 20 -1.07 10.51 28.22
CA GLY A 20 -0.01 10.11 27.29
C GLY A 20 -0.29 10.74 25.93
N PRO A 21 0.70 11.33 25.24
CA PRO A 21 0.49 11.88 23.91
C PRO A 21 0.15 10.72 22.98
N SER A 22 -1.10 10.65 22.54
CA SER A 22 -1.49 9.90 21.36
C SER A 22 -0.78 10.57 20.17
N SER A 23 0.39 10.03 19.81
CA SER A 23 1.11 10.39 18.60
C SER A 23 0.29 9.96 17.39
N THR A 24 -0.70 10.78 17.03
CA THR A 24 -1.34 10.68 15.72
C THR A 24 -0.24 10.88 14.69
N PRO A 25 -0.05 9.97 13.72
CA PRO A 25 0.95 10.17 12.67
C PRO A 25 0.71 11.54 12.02
N LEU A 26 1.74 12.38 11.94
CA LEU A 26 1.67 13.75 11.38
C LEU A 26 1.50 13.77 9.84
N GLY A 27 1.01 12.70 9.22
CA GLY A 27 0.91 12.54 7.78
C GLY A 27 0.01 11.37 7.39
N PRO A 28 -0.17 11.16 6.07
CA PRO A 28 -0.97 10.04 5.58
C PRO A 28 -0.39 8.70 6.04
N THR A 29 -1.23 7.71 6.21
CA THR A 29 -0.84 6.31 6.39
C THR A 29 -0.71 5.60 5.05
N ALA A 30 -0.15 4.38 5.03
CA ALA A 30 -0.13 3.55 3.82
C ALA A 30 -1.55 3.30 3.25
N ALA A 31 -2.55 3.18 4.13
CA ALA A 31 -3.95 3.00 3.73
C ALA A 31 -4.56 4.26 3.11
N ASP A 32 -4.17 5.46 3.57
CA ASP A 32 -4.62 6.73 2.98
C ASP A 32 -4.03 6.94 1.59
N VAL A 33 -2.76 6.56 1.38
CA VAL A 33 -2.08 6.70 0.09
C VAL A 33 -2.64 5.71 -0.93
N ALA A 34 -2.89 4.46 -0.53
CA ALA A 34 -3.32 3.37 -1.41
C ALA A 34 -4.54 3.72 -2.27
N VAL A 35 -4.74 2.99 -3.37
CA VAL A 35 -5.86 3.18 -4.30
C VAL A 35 -7.20 3.20 -3.56
N GLN A 36 -7.94 4.30 -3.75
CA GLN A 36 -9.27 4.50 -3.19
C GLN A 36 -10.35 4.23 -4.26
N PRO A 37 -11.58 3.84 -3.85
CA PRO A 37 -12.67 3.60 -4.81
C PRO A 37 -12.94 4.77 -5.76
N GLY A 38 -12.77 6.01 -5.30
CA GLY A 38 -12.98 7.22 -6.12
C GLY A 38 -11.90 7.48 -7.18
N ASP A 39 -10.77 6.78 -7.11
CA ASP A 39 -9.70 6.88 -8.12
C ASP A 39 -10.05 6.07 -9.38
N LEU A 40 -10.92 5.08 -9.24
CA LEU A 40 -11.20 4.06 -10.24
C LEU A 40 -12.45 4.40 -11.08
N PRO A 41 -12.51 3.90 -12.33
CA PRO A 41 -13.74 3.99 -13.12
C PRO A 41 -14.88 3.21 -12.45
N SER A 42 -16.11 3.58 -12.75
CA SER A 42 -17.29 2.85 -12.27
C SER A 42 -17.25 1.37 -12.65
N GLY A 43 -17.86 0.53 -11.81
CA GLY A 43 -17.90 -0.92 -12.03
C GLY A 43 -16.60 -1.61 -11.61
N THR A 44 -15.88 -1.07 -10.63
CA THR A 44 -14.82 -1.79 -9.91
C THR A 44 -15.24 -2.03 -8.46
N ALA A 45 -14.87 -3.18 -7.92
CA ALA A 45 -15.13 -3.60 -6.54
C ALA A 45 -13.81 -3.90 -5.83
N LYS A 46 -13.69 -3.48 -4.56
CA LYS A 46 -12.55 -3.81 -3.70
C LYS A 46 -12.66 -5.26 -3.26
N CYS A 47 -11.58 -6.02 -3.38
CA CYS A 47 -11.55 -7.40 -2.98
C CYS A 47 -11.29 -7.57 -1.48
N ASN A 48 -11.96 -8.56 -0.88
CA ASN A 48 -11.86 -8.87 0.54
C ASN A 48 -10.44 -9.22 0.99
N ILE A 49 -9.55 -9.60 0.06
CA ILE A 49 -8.13 -9.85 0.36
C ILE A 49 -7.37 -8.58 0.74
N SER A 50 -7.80 -7.41 0.26
CA SER A 50 -7.21 -6.11 0.59
C SER A 50 -7.15 -5.87 2.10
N GLY A 51 -6.17 -5.08 2.54
CA GLY A 51 -5.98 -4.75 3.95
C GLY A 51 -4.55 -4.33 4.25
N ASP A 52 -4.25 -4.13 5.54
CA ASP A 52 -2.87 -4.05 6.00
C ASP A 52 -2.12 -5.36 5.68
N ILE A 53 -0.80 -5.27 5.61
CA ILE A 53 0.05 -6.39 5.19
C ILE A 53 -0.11 -7.65 6.05
N ASP A 54 -0.35 -7.53 7.35
CA ASP A 54 -0.51 -8.69 8.24
C ASP A 54 -1.87 -9.38 7.97
N SER A 55 -2.94 -8.60 7.81
CA SER A 55 -4.25 -9.10 7.38
C SER A 55 -4.21 -9.75 5.99
N PHE A 56 -3.48 -9.15 5.06
CA PHE A 56 -3.28 -9.69 3.71
C PHE A 56 -2.54 -11.04 3.75
N LEU A 57 -1.39 -11.09 4.43
CA LEU A 57 -0.59 -12.31 4.58
C LEU A 57 -1.36 -13.42 5.28
N SER A 58 -2.18 -13.10 6.29
CA SER A 58 -3.02 -14.07 6.97
C SER A 58 -4.01 -14.77 6.02
N LYS A 59 -4.62 -14.02 5.09
CA LYS A 59 -5.54 -14.57 4.08
C LYS A 59 -4.80 -15.41 3.04
N GLU A 60 -3.65 -14.93 2.56
CA GLU A 60 -2.80 -15.64 1.60
C GLU A 60 -2.27 -16.97 2.15
N LYS A 61 -1.91 -17.02 3.43
CA LYS A 61 -1.27 -18.20 4.05
C LYS A 61 -2.02 -19.51 3.81
N THR A 62 -3.35 -19.47 3.77
CA THR A 62 -4.19 -20.65 3.50
C THR A 62 -4.58 -20.76 2.04
N ALA A 63 -4.81 -19.65 1.35
CA ALA A 63 -5.33 -19.63 0.00
C ALA A 63 -4.24 -19.88 -1.07
N ASP A 64 -3.08 -19.26 -0.90
CA ASP A 64 -1.89 -19.40 -1.74
C ASP A 64 -0.61 -19.34 -0.89
N PRO A 65 -0.17 -20.49 -0.35
CA PRO A 65 1.03 -20.57 0.48
C PRO A 65 2.30 -20.08 -0.21
N SER A 66 2.36 -20.15 -1.55
CA SER A 66 3.53 -19.73 -2.32
C SER A 66 3.66 -18.21 -2.35
N THR A 67 2.56 -17.53 -2.69
CA THR A 67 2.45 -16.07 -2.64
C THR A 67 2.62 -15.54 -1.22
N TYR A 68 2.06 -16.23 -0.22
CA TYR A 68 2.32 -15.91 1.18
C TYR A 68 3.81 -15.94 1.50
N GLN A 69 4.52 -17.01 1.14
CA GLN A 69 5.92 -17.17 1.49
C GLN A 69 6.79 -16.10 0.83
N SER A 70 6.62 -15.86 -0.48
CA SER A 70 7.39 -14.82 -1.20
C SER A 70 7.11 -13.44 -0.62
N THR A 71 5.83 -13.07 -0.48
CA THR A 71 5.44 -11.73 0.03
C THR A 71 5.90 -11.54 1.47
N LYS A 72 5.86 -12.60 2.30
CA LYS A 72 6.36 -12.55 3.68
C LYS A 72 7.86 -12.30 3.72
N THR A 73 8.63 -12.96 2.85
CA THR A 73 10.08 -12.74 2.75
C THR A 73 10.39 -11.33 2.27
N GLU A 74 9.71 -10.84 1.24
CA GLU A 74 9.83 -9.46 0.75
C GLU A 74 9.49 -8.45 1.86
N TRP A 75 8.42 -8.70 2.62
CA TRP A 75 8.02 -7.84 3.73
C TRP A 75 9.02 -7.85 4.89
N ASP A 76 9.55 -9.01 5.26
CA ASP A 76 10.57 -9.12 6.31
C ASP A 76 11.85 -8.36 5.94
N ASP A 77 12.27 -8.47 4.68
CA ASP A 77 13.44 -7.76 4.15
C ASP A 77 13.20 -6.24 4.15
N ALA A 78 12.04 -5.78 3.67
CA ALA A 78 11.65 -4.37 3.71
C ALA A 78 11.63 -3.83 5.16
N ARG A 79 11.10 -4.58 6.12
CA ARG A 79 11.12 -4.21 7.54
C ARG A 79 12.54 -4.09 8.09
N SER A 80 13.43 -5.01 7.73
CA SER A 80 14.85 -4.93 8.12
C SER A 80 15.53 -3.64 7.61
N LYS A 81 15.03 -3.08 6.51
CA LYS A 81 15.50 -1.84 5.87
C LYS A 81 14.72 -0.59 6.30
N GLY A 82 13.79 -0.73 7.24
CA GLY A 82 13.07 0.39 7.86
C GLY A 82 11.64 0.59 7.39
N ALA A 83 11.03 -0.38 6.70
CA ALA A 83 9.58 -0.36 6.47
C ALA A 83 8.84 -0.51 7.82
N THR A 84 7.80 0.28 8.03
CA THR A 84 7.04 0.36 9.28
C THR A 84 5.59 -0.07 9.11
N SER A 85 5.00 0.16 7.94
CA SER A 85 3.66 -0.33 7.60
C SER A 85 3.55 -0.57 6.09
N ALA A 86 2.58 -1.41 5.70
CA ALA A 86 2.21 -1.56 4.31
C ALA A 86 0.72 -1.84 4.17
N PHE A 87 0.15 -1.44 3.04
CA PHE A 87 -1.24 -1.66 2.70
C PHE A 87 -1.36 -2.23 1.30
N VAL A 88 -2.27 -3.20 1.16
CA VAL A 88 -2.56 -3.90 -0.08
C VAL A 88 -3.98 -3.57 -0.50
N ALA A 89 -4.13 -3.01 -1.70
CA ALA A 89 -5.42 -2.75 -2.30
C ALA A 89 -5.55 -3.51 -3.61
N ILE A 90 -6.54 -4.40 -3.68
CA ILE A 90 -6.87 -5.17 -4.88
C ILE A 90 -8.31 -4.84 -5.29
N TYR A 91 -8.49 -4.46 -6.55
CA TYR A 91 -9.81 -4.21 -7.14
C TYR A 91 -10.00 -5.02 -8.41
N THR A 92 -11.23 -5.47 -8.64
CA THR A 92 -11.62 -6.11 -9.91
C THR A 92 -12.94 -5.55 -10.43
N ASP A 93 -13.43 -6.01 -11.58
CA ASP A 93 -14.69 -5.53 -12.16
C ASP A 93 -15.98 -5.94 -11.41
N SER A 94 -15.90 -6.79 -10.38
CA SER A 94 -17.09 -7.28 -9.67
C SER A 94 -16.76 -7.94 -8.33
N ALA A 95 -17.73 -7.92 -7.40
CA ALA A 95 -17.63 -8.64 -6.13
C ALA A 95 -17.47 -10.16 -6.34
N THR A 96 -18.23 -10.74 -7.29
CA THR A 96 -18.13 -12.16 -7.65
C THR A 96 -16.72 -12.55 -8.07
N ARG A 97 -16.00 -11.69 -8.81
CA ARG A 97 -14.62 -11.97 -9.20
C ARG A 97 -13.66 -11.86 -8.03
N CYS A 98 -13.88 -10.90 -7.13
CA CYS A 98 -13.14 -10.83 -5.87
C CYS A 98 -13.32 -12.11 -5.02
N ASP A 99 -14.52 -12.69 -5.00
CA ASP A 99 -14.76 -13.96 -4.30
C ASP A 99 -14.09 -15.14 -5.02
N ALA A 100 -14.06 -15.12 -6.36
CA ALA A 100 -13.42 -16.15 -7.18
C ALA A 100 -11.89 -16.18 -7.03
N ILE A 101 -11.28 -15.04 -6.70
CA ILE A 101 -9.86 -14.95 -6.32
C ILE A 101 -9.58 -15.71 -5.01
N LYS A 102 -10.61 -16.02 -4.19
CA LYS A 102 -10.57 -16.92 -3.02
C LYS A 102 -9.45 -16.60 -2.02
N GLY A 103 -9.12 -15.33 -1.84
CA GLY A 103 -8.06 -14.90 -0.92
C GLY A 103 -6.65 -15.14 -1.43
N LYS A 104 -6.47 -15.37 -2.74
CA LYS A 104 -5.17 -15.41 -3.42
C LYS A 104 -4.85 -14.07 -4.07
N THR A 105 -3.60 -13.84 -4.45
CA THR A 105 -3.28 -12.71 -5.31
C THR A 105 -3.50 -13.10 -6.77
N PRO A 106 -4.13 -12.24 -7.60
CA PRO A 106 -4.30 -12.52 -9.01
C PRO A 106 -2.96 -12.62 -9.75
N ASP A 107 -2.85 -13.56 -10.68
CA ASP A 107 -1.77 -13.59 -11.66
C ASP A 107 -1.96 -12.43 -12.65
N LEU A 108 -1.04 -11.46 -12.60
CA LEU A 108 -1.05 -10.29 -13.47
C LEU A 108 -0.88 -10.66 -14.95
N GLY A 109 -0.12 -11.72 -15.27
CA GLY A 109 0.10 -12.13 -16.66
C GLY A 109 -1.13 -12.78 -17.30
N ALA A 110 -2.02 -13.35 -16.49
CA ALA A 110 -3.19 -14.08 -16.95
C ALA A 110 -4.52 -13.28 -16.83
N ALA A 111 -4.50 -12.10 -16.22
CA ALA A 111 -5.71 -11.34 -15.95
C ALA A 111 -6.31 -10.71 -17.21
N THR A 112 -7.40 -11.28 -17.72
CA THR A 112 -8.16 -10.77 -18.89
C THR A 112 -9.31 -9.84 -18.55
N TYR A 113 -9.32 -9.32 -17.32
CA TYR A 113 -10.37 -8.49 -16.74
C TYR A 113 -9.78 -7.24 -16.09
N LYS A 114 -10.63 -6.26 -15.74
CA LYS A 114 -10.15 -5.06 -15.02
C LYS A 114 -9.56 -5.50 -13.69
N LEU A 115 -8.29 -5.22 -13.49
CA LEU A 115 -7.57 -5.60 -12.29
C LEU A 115 -6.70 -4.43 -11.85
N VAL A 116 -6.75 -4.11 -10.56
CA VAL A 116 -5.81 -3.19 -9.92
C VAL A 116 -5.20 -3.91 -8.74
N VAL A 117 -3.87 -3.93 -8.69
CA VAL A 117 -3.08 -4.43 -7.57
C VAL A 117 -2.16 -3.31 -7.13
N ASN A 118 -2.26 -2.93 -5.87
CA ASN A 118 -1.53 -1.80 -5.32
C ASN A 118 -0.92 -2.16 -3.97
N PHE A 119 0.38 -1.90 -3.86
CA PHE A 119 1.16 -2.06 -2.65
C PHE A 119 1.76 -0.71 -2.29
N VAL A 120 1.37 -0.21 -1.12
CA VAL A 120 1.98 0.98 -0.53
C VAL A 120 2.78 0.55 0.68
N ILE A 121 4.05 0.91 0.71
CA ILE A 121 4.95 0.66 1.83
C ILE A 121 5.37 1.99 2.41
N GLN A 122 5.16 2.16 3.71
CA GLN A 122 5.67 3.28 4.49
C GLN A 122 6.98 2.89 5.17
N PHE A 123 7.98 3.75 5.08
CA PHE A 123 9.25 3.62 5.76
C PHE A 123 9.37 4.62 6.90
N LYS A 124 10.32 4.38 7.80
CA LYS A 124 10.65 5.27 8.92
C LYS A 124 11.16 6.65 8.47
N ASP A 125 11.80 6.72 7.30
CA ASP A 125 12.37 7.93 6.74
C ASP A 125 12.51 7.84 5.21
N GLU A 126 12.74 9.00 4.57
CA GLU A 126 12.82 9.11 3.11
C GLU A 126 14.04 8.41 2.52
N ALA A 127 15.15 8.31 3.27
CA ALA A 127 16.35 7.63 2.82
C ALA A 127 16.13 6.11 2.72
N SER A 128 15.47 5.52 3.73
CA SER A 128 15.02 4.13 3.71
C SER A 128 14.04 3.87 2.57
N ALA A 129 13.07 4.76 2.33
CA ALA A 129 12.14 4.62 1.20
C ALA A 129 12.85 4.69 -0.15
N ALA A 130 13.78 5.64 -0.33
CA ALA A 130 14.54 5.79 -1.56
C ALA A 130 15.43 4.58 -1.85
N LYS A 131 16.04 4.00 -0.81
CA LYS A 131 16.74 2.72 -0.93
C LYS A 131 15.78 1.61 -1.33
N GLY A 132 14.63 1.54 -0.67
CA GLY A 132 13.61 0.54 -0.96
C GLY A 132 13.14 0.54 -2.41
N TYR A 133 12.94 1.71 -3.02
CA TYR A 133 12.64 1.85 -4.45
C TYR A 133 13.65 1.14 -5.38
N THR A 134 14.92 1.13 -4.99
CA THR A 134 16.00 0.53 -5.78
C THR A 134 16.26 -0.94 -5.47
N THR A 135 15.87 -1.42 -4.29
CA THR A 135 16.24 -2.76 -3.80
C THR A 135 15.07 -3.69 -3.54
N GLU A 136 13.88 -3.17 -3.27
CA GLU A 136 12.70 -3.99 -2.98
C GLU A 136 11.90 -4.26 -4.26
N GLY A 137 11.23 -5.41 -4.25
CA GLY A 137 10.13 -5.73 -5.13
C GLY A 137 9.01 -6.37 -4.32
N VAL A 138 7.79 -6.26 -4.81
CA VAL A 138 6.65 -6.98 -4.27
C VAL A 138 5.91 -7.64 -5.42
N PHE A 139 5.56 -8.92 -5.31
CA PHE A 139 4.95 -9.71 -6.39
C PHE A 139 5.83 -9.77 -7.65
N ASN A 140 7.15 -9.83 -7.49
CA ASN A 140 8.11 -9.74 -8.59
C ASN A 140 8.02 -8.42 -9.40
N ILE A 141 7.32 -7.39 -8.91
CA ILE A 141 7.34 -6.06 -9.50
C ILE A 141 8.36 -5.22 -8.74
N SER A 142 9.37 -4.75 -9.45
CA SER A 142 10.39 -3.83 -8.95
C SER A 142 10.80 -2.85 -10.04
N ALA A 143 11.42 -1.74 -9.65
CA ALA A 143 11.92 -0.78 -10.62
C ALA A 143 12.98 -1.41 -11.55
N SER A 144 13.86 -2.25 -11.02
CA SER A 144 14.87 -2.97 -11.80
C SER A 144 14.24 -4.00 -12.75
N GLY A 145 13.21 -4.72 -12.30
CA GLY A 145 12.46 -5.66 -13.13
C GLY A 145 11.75 -5.00 -14.30
N LEU A 146 11.16 -3.82 -14.10
CA LEU A 146 10.57 -3.04 -15.19
C LEU A 146 11.62 -2.59 -16.21
N LYS A 147 12.79 -2.12 -15.76
CA LYS A 147 13.89 -1.72 -16.67
C LYS A 147 14.43 -2.89 -17.49
N SER A 148 14.53 -4.08 -16.90
CA SER A 148 15.06 -5.27 -17.57
C SER A 148 14.01 -6.04 -18.37
N SER A 149 12.74 -5.64 -18.33
CA SER A 149 11.63 -6.33 -19.03
C SER A 149 11.72 -6.30 -20.56
N GLY A 150 12.58 -5.45 -21.13
CA GLY A 150 12.67 -5.22 -22.58
C GLY A 150 11.50 -4.40 -23.16
N GLN A 151 10.53 -4.00 -22.34
CA GLN A 151 9.45 -3.11 -22.73
C GLN A 151 9.84 -1.63 -22.58
N PRO A 152 9.26 -0.72 -23.37
CA PRO A 152 9.47 0.72 -23.19
C PRO A 152 8.99 1.19 -21.81
N VAL A 153 9.83 1.97 -21.14
CA VAL A 153 9.53 2.57 -19.83
C VAL A 153 9.78 4.08 -19.86
N VAL A 154 9.03 4.81 -19.03
CA VAL A 154 9.26 6.22 -18.72
C VAL A 154 9.83 6.31 -17.31
N GLU A 155 10.86 7.12 -17.11
CA GLU A 155 11.56 7.22 -15.83
C GLU A 155 11.65 8.66 -15.29
N GLY A 156 11.78 8.74 -13.98
CA GLY A 156 11.99 9.97 -13.22
C GLY A 156 10.85 10.97 -13.39
N ALA A 157 11.16 12.26 -13.30
CA ALA A 157 10.14 13.31 -13.31
C ALA A 157 9.22 13.29 -14.55
N LYS A 158 9.65 12.66 -15.66
CA LYS A 158 8.83 12.51 -16.88
C LYS A 158 7.62 11.60 -16.69
N THR A 159 7.59 10.78 -15.65
CA THR A 159 6.41 9.95 -15.31
C THR A 159 5.26 10.78 -14.77
N GLY A 160 5.53 11.98 -14.24
CA GLY A 160 4.57 12.81 -13.51
C GLY A 160 4.36 12.39 -12.04
N LEU A 161 5.10 11.39 -11.54
CA LEU A 161 4.95 10.89 -10.16
C LEU A 161 5.99 11.51 -9.22
N SER A 162 7.27 11.18 -9.44
CA SER A 162 8.39 11.69 -8.64
C SER A 162 9.72 11.56 -9.38
N ALA A 163 10.81 12.08 -8.81
CA ALA A 163 12.15 11.87 -9.37
C ALA A 163 12.60 10.39 -9.30
N ASN A 164 12.13 9.64 -8.31
CA ASN A 164 12.37 8.21 -8.16
C ASN A 164 11.13 7.44 -8.63
N SER A 165 10.97 7.31 -9.94
CA SER A 165 9.81 6.62 -10.51
C SER A 165 10.13 5.97 -11.84
N ILE A 166 9.36 4.93 -12.14
CA ILE A 166 9.36 4.24 -13.43
C ILE A 166 7.94 3.78 -13.76
N VAL A 167 7.55 3.94 -15.02
CA VAL A 167 6.24 3.54 -15.52
C VAL A 167 6.42 2.76 -16.81
N LEU A 168 5.85 1.55 -16.84
CA LEU A 168 5.57 0.78 -18.03
C LEU A 168 4.09 1.00 -18.37
N ASN A 169 3.81 1.46 -19.59
CA ASN A 169 2.44 1.62 -20.07
C ASN A 169 2.36 1.11 -21.50
N THR A 170 1.88 -0.12 -21.67
CA THR A 170 1.90 -0.82 -22.95
C THR A 170 0.66 -1.69 -23.11
N ALA A 171 0.42 -2.11 -24.34
CA ALA A 171 -0.56 -3.15 -24.64
C ALA A 171 0.20 -4.37 -25.19
N ILE A 172 -0.09 -5.55 -24.64
CA ILE A 172 0.47 -6.82 -25.12
C ILE A 172 -0.71 -7.70 -25.52
N ALA A 173 -0.74 -8.12 -26.78
CA ALA A 173 -1.88 -8.79 -27.38
C ALA A 173 -3.19 -8.00 -27.15
N ASN A 174 -4.14 -8.57 -26.41
CA ASN A 174 -5.45 -7.97 -26.12
C ASN A 174 -5.57 -7.41 -24.69
N GLN A 175 -4.45 -7.26 -23.98
CA GLN A 175 -4.42 -6.74 -22.60
C GLN A 175 -3.65 -5.42 -22.53
N THR A 176 -4.14 -4.50 -21.70
CA THR A 176 -3.43 -3.26 -21.38
C THR A 176 -2.76 -3.39 -20.02
N TYR A 177 -1.52 -2.92 -19.93
CA TYR A 177 -0.73 -2.93 -18.72
C TYR A 177 -0.23 -1.52 -18.43
N PHE A 178 -0.61 -1.00 -17.29
CA PHE A 178 0.02 0.15 -16.66
C PHE A 178 0.64 -0.32 -15.35
N ILE A 179 1.97 -0.35 -15.28
CA ILE A 179 2.71 -0.75 -14.09
C ILE A 179 3.63 0.40 -13.70
N ALA A 180 3.48 0.89 -12.48
CA ALA A 180 4.28 1.97 -11.94
C ALA A 180 4.94 1.53 -10.63
N VAL A 181 6.20 1.92 -10.48
CA VAL A 181 6.92 1.84 -9.21
C VAL A 181 7.51 3.21 -8.94
N TRP A 182 7.24 3.77 -7.77
CA TRP A 182 7.81 5.06 -7.40
C TRP A 182 8.03 5.18 -5.90
N GLN A 183 8.95 6.09 -5.55
CA GLN A 183 9.09 6.58 -4.19
C GLN A 183 8.81 8.08 -4.15
N LYS A 184 8.11 8.50 -3.11
CA LYS A 184 7.92 9.91 -2.76
C LYS A 184 7.87 10.01 -1.25
N LYS A 185 8.67 10.91 -0.66
CA LYS A 185 8.80 11.05 0.80
C LYS A 185 9.12 9.69 1.44
N VAL A 186 8.41 9.33 2.50
CA VAL A 186 8.61 8.08 3.23
C VAL A 186 7.89 6.88 2.60
N PHE A 187 7.31 7.01 1.39
CA PHE A 187 6.53 5.95 0.76
C PHE A 187 7.20 5.40 -0.49
N MET A 188 7.13 4.09 -0.64
CA MET A 188 7.29 3.40 -1.91
C MET A 188 5.93 2.85 -2.32
N VAL A 189 5.57 3.01 -3.59
CA VAL A 189 4.32 2.51 -4.14
C VAL A 189 4.61 1.66 -5.37
N ILE A 190 3.93 0.52 -5.43
CA ILE A 190 3.85 -0.36 -6.58
C ILE A 190 2.39 -0.42 -6.99
N LEU A 191 2.12 -0.13 -8.26
CA LEU A 191 0.78 -0.14 -8.82
C LEU A 191 0.80 -0.90 -10.14
N ALA A 192 -0.06 -1.91 -10.25
CA ALA A 192 -0.38 -2.57 -11.51
C ALA A 192 -1.87 -2.37 -11.81
N VAL A 193 -2.17 -1.78 -12.96
CA VAL A 193 -3.51 -1.53 -13.47
C VAL A 193 -3.62 -2.21 -14.83
N LEU A 194 -4.52 -3.18 -14.94
CA LEU A 194 -4.69 -4.03 -16.11
C LEU A 194 -6.10 -3.88 -16.69
N ASN A 195 -6.18 -3.86 -18.01
CA ASN A 195 -7.44 -3.80 -18.79
C ASN A 195 -8.36 -2.62 -18.41
N ILE A 196 -7.74 -1.53 -17.94
CA ILE A 196 -8.35 -0.21 -17.75
C ILE A 196 -7.65 0.73 -18.75
N ASP A 197 -8.38 1.71 -19.27
CA ASP A 197 -7.81 2.65 -20.23
C ASP A 197 -6.63 3.43 -19.62
N ALA A 198 -5.65 3.76 -20.45
CA ALA A 198 -4.40 4.37 -19.99
C ALA A 198 -4.60 5.72 -19.29
N THR A 199 -5.65 6.47 -19.62
CA THR A 199 -5.95 7.76 -18.98
C THR A 199 -6.44 7.54 -17.55
N ALA A 200 -7.39 6.63 -17.36
CA ALA A 200 -7.85 6.24 -16.03
C ALA A 200 -6.73 5.61 -15.20
N ALA A 201 -5.90 4.74 -15.79
CA ALA A 201 -4.76 4.14 -15.09
C ALA A 201 -3.75 5.19 -14.59
N LYS A 202 -3.42 6.19 -15.44
CA LYS A 202 -2.58 7.34 -15.04
C LYS A 202 -3.23 8.15 -13.92
N LYS A 203 -4.54 8.38 -13.99
CA LYS A 203 -5.30 9.09 -12.96
C LYS A 203 -5.18 8.40 -11.59
N VAL A 204 -5.26 7.07 -11.55
CA VAL A 204 -5.06 6.30 -10.32
C VAL A 204 -3.69 6.60 -9.70
N ALA A 205 -2.63 6.47 -10.49
CA ALA A 205 -1.27 6.73 -10.02
C ALA A 205 -1.07 8.19 -9.54
N SER A 206 -1.60 9.17 -10.28
CA SER A 206 -1.51 10.58 -9.86
C SER A 206 -2.29 10.84 -8.58
N SER A 207 -3.48 10.26 -8.41
CA SER A 207 -4.26 10.41 -7.19
C SER A 207 -3.54 9.86 -5.96
N GLU A 208 -2.91 8.69 -6.06
CA GLU A 208 -2.08 8.13 -4.98
C GLU A 208 -0.90 9.06 -4.68
N ASN A 209 -0.21 9.52 -5.73
CA ASN A 209 0.94 10.40 -5.59
C ASN A 209 0.59 11.75 -4.93
N ASP A 210 -0.57 12.31 -5.22
CA ASP A 210 -1.05 13.58 -4.65
C ASP A 210 -1.41 13.48 -3.17
N ARG A 211 -1.75 12.28 -2.69
CA ARG A 211 -1.98 12.02 -1.26
C ARG A 211 -0.69 11.97 -0.46
N ILE A 212 0.46 11.76 -1.11
CA ILE A 212 1.78 11.81 -0.48
C ILE A 212 2.25 13.28 -0.42
N LYS A 213 2.17 13.88 0.77
CA LYS A 213 2.57 15.27 1.05
C LYS A 213 3.95 15.36 1.69
#